data_AF-A0A8X6ITW9-F1
#
_entry.id   AF-A0A8X6ITW9-F1
#
_cell.length_a   1.000
_cell.length_b   1.000
_cell.length_c   1.000
_cell.angle_alpha   90.00
_cell.angle_beta   90.00
_cell.angle_gamma   90.00
#
_symmetry.space_group_name_H-M   'P 1'
#
loop_
_entity.id
_entity.type
_entity.pdbx_description
1 polymer ?
#
loop_
_entity_poly.entity_id
_entity_poly.type
_entity_poly.pdbx_seq_one_letter_code
_entity_poly.pdbx_strand_id
1 'polypeptide(L)'
;MDASKIKIPSNIDLADKDFGIPGEIDLLIGCELFFELLRPNQLRSPCEKWLFQEIVFGFIVVGSSDKFEEKSYCGLAINSEINSDGFNQQLQAFWEIETVDESSKEYS
;
A
#
# COMPACT_ATOMS: atom_id res chain seq x y z
N MET A 1 -1.82 -9.97 5.48
CA MET A 1 -0.96 -10.56 4.42
C MET A 1 0.36 -10.96 5.05
N ASP A 2 0.96 -12.09 4.70
CA ASP A 2 2.26 -12.52 5.24
C ASP A 2 3.35 -12.25 4.19
N ALA A 3 4.07 -11.14 4.33
CA ALA A 3 5.08 -10.67 3.39
C ALA A 3 6.22 -11.68 3.20
N SER A 4 6.47 -12.55 4.19
CA SER A 4 7.51 -13.59 4.12
C SER A 4 7.30 -14.61 2.99
N LYS A 5 6.08 -14.71 2.45
CA LYS A 5 5.75 -15.60 1.32
C LYS A 5 6.13 -15.02 -0.03
N ILE A 6 6.47 -13.74 -0.10
CA ILE A 6 6.88 -13.07 -1.33
C ILE A 6 8.38 -13.26 -1.50
N LYS A 7 8.77 -14.00 -2.54
CA LYS A 7 10.19 -14.15 -2.90
C LYS A 7 10.60 -12.97 -3.76
N ILE A 8 11.23 -11.97 -3.14
CA ILE A 8 11.77 -10.79 -3.82
C ILE A 8 13.05 -11.21 -4.59
N PRO A 9 13.17 -10.88 -5.89
CA PRO A 9 14.40 -11.10 -6.64
C PRO A 9 15.59 -10.37 -6.01
N SER A 10 16.76 -11.00 -5.94
CA SER A 10 17.94 -10.40 -5.31
C SER A 10 18.61 -9.29 -6.13
N ASN A 11 18.13 -9.04 -7.34
CA ASN A 11 18.69 -8.08 -8.29
C ASN A 11 17.86 -6.80 -8.40
N ILE A 12 16.93 -6.56 -7.48
CA ILE A 12 16.11 -5.34 -7.44
C ILE A 12 16.16 -4.70 -6.06
N ASP A 13 16.03 -3.38 -6.06
CA ASP A 13 15.82 -2.59 -4.85
C ASP A 13 14.35 -2.18 -4.79
N LEU A 14 13.69 -2.51 -3.68
CA LEU A 14 12.31 -2.07 -3.45
C LEU A 14 12.28 -0.57 -3.11
N ALA A 15 11.20 0.09 -3.52
CA ALA A 15 10.96 1.49 -3.16
C ALA A 15 10.84 1.68 -1.64
N ASP A 16 10.24 0.70 -0.97
CA ASP A 16 10.23 0.58 0.49
C ASP A 16 11.24 -0.50 0.92
N LYS A 17 12.29 -0.09 1.63
CA LYS A 17 13.36 -0.99 2.09
C LYS A 17 12.93 -1.87 3.25
N ASP A 18 11.96 -1.42 4.03
CA ASP A 18 11.41 -2.12 5.19
C ASP A 18 10.09 -2.82 4.84
N PHE A 19 9.90 -3.16 3.54
CA PHE A 19 8.70 -3.79 3.01
C PHE A 19 8.20 -4.94 3.90
N GLY A 20 6.93 -4.85 4.30
CA GLY A 20 6.28 -5.85 5.13
C GLY A 20 6.49 -5.68 6.64
N ILE A 21 7.22 -4.64 7.05
CA ILE A 21 7.39 -4.22 8.44
C ILE A 21 6.53 -2.94 8.65
N PRO A 22 5.61 -2.91 9.62
CA PRO A 22 4.87 -1.69 9.93
C PRO A 22 5.80 -0.55 10.36
N GLY A 23 5.61 0.64 9.80
CA GLY A 23 6.42 1.83 10.04
C GLY A 23 5.66 3.13 9.78
N GLU A 24 6.34 4.26 9.89
CA GLU A 24 5.76 5.58 9.54
C GLU A 24 5.60 5.75 8.03
N ILE A 25 4.66 6.61 7.62
CA ILE A 25 4.43 6.91 6.21
C ILE A 25 5.40 8.01 5.78
N ASP A 26 6.37 7.67 4.93
CA ASP A 26 7.31 8.67 4.38
C ASP A 26 6.72 9.50 3.24
N LEU A 27 5.82 8.90 2.43
CA LEU A 27 5.28 9.53 1.23
C LEU A 27 3.90 8.96 0.85
N LEU A 28 2.96 9.85 0.53
CA LEU A 28 1.68 9.52 -0.10
C LEU A 28 1.69 9.97 -1.57
N ILE A 29 1.45 9.04 -2.50
CA ILE A 29 1.45 9.32 -3.95
C ILE A 29 0.00 9.37 -4.43
N GLY A 30 -0.42 10.52 -4.96
CA GLY A 30 -1.73 10.67 -5.57
C GLY A 30 -1.85 9.94 -6.92
N CYS A 31 -3.07 9.54 -7.28
CA CYS A 31 -3.36 8.87 -8.56
C CYS A 31 -2.87 9.66 -9.79
N GLU A 32 -2.90 10.99 -9.72
CA GLU A 32 -2.46 11.86 -10.83
C GLU A 32 -0.98 11.65 -11.17
N LEU A 33 -0.14 11.42 -10.16
CA LEU A 33 1.30 11.19 -10.33
C LEU A 33 1.64 9.72 -10.60
N PHE A 34 0.76 8.78 -10.24
CA PHE A 34 1.06 7.35 -10.29
C PHE A 34 1.59 6.91 -11.66
N PHE A 35 0.92 7.32 -12.74
CA PHE A 35 1.31 6.92 -14.10
C PHE A 35 2.60 7.58 -14.57
N GLU A 36 2.94 8.75 -14.05
CA GLU A 36 4.19 9.45 -14.38
C GLU A 36 5.40 8.78 -13.72
N LEU A 37 5.18 8.09 -12.60
CA LEU A 37 6.24 7.42 -11.85
C LEU A 37 6.58 6.03 -12.41
N LEU A 38 5.72 5.43 -13.24
CA LEU A 38 5.94 4.10 -13.81
C LEU A 38 7.18 4.06 -14.71
N ARG A 39 7.97 3.00 -14.55
CA ARG A 39 9.10 2.66 -15.42
C ARG A 39 8.79 1.41 -16.25
N PRO A 40 9.47 1.19 -17.38
CA PRO A 40 9.14 0.07 -18.26
C PRO A 40 9.48 -1.31 -17.68
N ASN A 41 10.35 -1.40 -16.67
CA ASN A 41 10.80 -2.68 -16.15
C ASN A 41 9.76 -3.34 -15.24
N GLN A 42 9.49 -4.62 -15.53
CA GLN A 42 8.59 -5.48 -14.76
C GLN A 42 9.21 -6.86 -14.59
N LEU A 43 9.11 -7.41 -13.39
CA LEU A 43 9.47 -8.80 -13.10
C LEU A 43 8.25 -9.53 -12.56
N ARG A 44 7.96 -10.72 -13.08
CA ARG A 44 6.88 -11.57 -12.58
C ARG A 44 7.44 -12.73 -11.79
N SER A 45 6.81 -13.03 -10.67
CA SER A 45 7.10 -14.25 -9.93
C SER A 45 6.78 -15.50 -10.77
N PRO A 46 7.44 -16.64 -10.54
CA PRO A 46 7.22 -17.86 -11.33
C PRO A 46 5.78 -18.40 -11.34
N CYS A 47 4.98 -18.07 -10.32
CA CYS A 47 3.57 -18.45 -10.22
C CYS A 47 2.61 -17.32 -10.63
N GLU A 48 3.13 -16.23 -11.19
CA GLU A 48 2.41 -15.01 -11.62
C GLU A 48 1.57 -14.31 -10.55
N LYS A 49 1.70 -14.71 -9.27
CA LYS A 49 0.96 -14.10 -8.16
C LYS A 49 1.42 -12.69 -7.82
N TRP A 50 2.71 -12.44 -8.03
CA TRP A 50 3.37 -11.17 -7.74
C TRP A 50 4.00 -10.59 -9.01
N LEU A 51 3.80 -9.29 -9.17
CA LEU A 51 4.42 -8.41 -10.13
C LEU A 51 5.28 -7.41 -9.36
N PHE A 52 6.56 -7.32 -9.72
CA PHE A 52 7.46 -6.27 -9.28
C PHE A 52 7.51 -5.23 -10.38
N GLN A 53 6.95 -4.06 -10.13
CA GLN A 53 6.89 -2.96 -11.08
C GLN A 53 7.92 -1.90 -10.66
N GLU A 54 8.84 -1.55 -11.56
CA GLU A 54 9.76 -0.44 -11.30
C GLU A 54 9.01 0.90 -11.38
N ILE A 55 9.25 1.76 -10.40
CA ILE A 55 8.87 3.17 -10.43
C ILE A 55 10.11 4.03 -10.18
N VAL A 56 9.98 5.36 -10.27
CA VAL A 56 11.08 6.31 -10.00
C VAL A 56 11.81 6.05 -8.68
N PHE A 57 11.09 5.56 -7.65
CA PHE A 57 11.63 5.34 -6.32
C PHE A 57 12.23 3.94 -6.07
N GLY A 58 12.14 3.02 -7.04
CA GLY A 58 12.51 1.61 -6.87
C GLY A 58 11.37 0.68 -7.30
N PHE A 59 11.44 -0.60 -6.96
CA PHE A 59 10.39 -1.56 -7.31
C PHE A 59 9.26 -1.57 -6.26
N ILE A 60 8.01 -1.57 -6.72
CA ILE A 60 6.83 -1.86 -5.90
C ILE A 60 6.35 -3.29 -6.11
N VAL A 61 5.75 -3.89 -5.09
CA VAL A 61 5.15 -5.22 -5.15
C VAL A 61 3.65 -5.09 -5.39
N VAL A 62 3.17 -5.69 -6.47
CA VAL A 62 1.75 -5.74 -6.85
C VAL A 62 1.32 -7.19 -6.91
N GLY A 63 0.21 -7.54 -6.26
CA GLY A 63 -0.31 -8.91 -6.34
C GLY A 63 -1.45 -9.14 -5.37
N SER A 64 -2.15 -10.26 -5.57
CA SER A 64 -3.24 -10.68 -4.71
C SER A 64 -2.87 -11.94 -3.95
N SER A 65 -3.24 -11.99 -2.67
CA SER A 65 -3.14 -13.20 -1.86
C SER A 65 -4.40 -14.04 -2.12
N ASP A 66 -4.25 -15.34 -2.36
CA ASP A 66 -5.38 -16.28 -2.62
C ASP A 66 -6.38 -16.44 -1.47
N LYS A 67 -6.23 -15.67 -0.38
CA LYS A 67 -7.15 -15.68 0.76
C LYS A 67 -8.29 -14.71 0.51
N PHE A 68 -9.30 -15.19 -0.20
CA PHE A 68 -10.66 -14.65 -0.12
C PHE A 68 -11.28 -15.09 1.22
N GLU A 69 -10.85 -14.50 2.33
CA GLU A 69 -11.78 -14.36 3.45
C GLU A 69 -12.61 -13.11 3.14
N GLU A 70 -13.95 -13.22 3.09
CA GLU A 70 -14.91 -12.11 2.86
C GLU A 70 -14.90 -11.08 4.01
N LYS A 71 -13.72 -10.69 4.47
CA LYS A 71 -13.53 -9.64 5.47
C LYS A 71 -12.72 -8.55 4.81
N SER A 72 -13.43 -7.52 4.36
CA SER A 72 -12.82 -6.24 4.02
C SER A 72 -12.35 -5.61 5.32
N TYR A 73 -11.04 -5.56 5.52
CA TYR A 73 -10.44 -4.78 6.59
C TYR A 73 -10.03 -3.43 6.00
N CYS A 74 -10.76 -2.37 6.37
CA CYS A 74 -10.30 -1.00 6.24
C CYS A 74 -9.82 -0.56 7.62
N GLY A 75 -8.56 -0.18 7.75
CA GLY A 75 -8.00 0.20 9.04
C GLY A 75 -6.76 1.05 8.85
N LEU A 76 -6.81 2.28 9.39
CA LEU A 76 -5.66 3.16 9.50
C LEU A 76 -5.03 2.93 10.87
N ALA A 77 -3.88 2.27 10.91
CA ALA A 77 -3.14 2.05 12.15
C ALA A 77 -2.21 3.24 12.41
N ILE A 78 -2.64 4.16 13.26
CA ILE A 78 -1.85 5.32 13.67
C ILE A 78 -1.28 5.04 15.04
N ASN A 79 0.05 5.11 15.18
CA ASN A 79 0.69 5.06 16.47
C ASN A 79 0.47 6.41 17.17
N SER A 80 -0.50 6.48 18.08
CA SER A 80 -0.86 7.71 18.80
C SER A 80 0.21 8.18 19.81
N GLU A 81 1.22 7.34 20.09
CA GLU A 81 2.24 7.61 21.10
C GLU A 81 3.51 8.28 20.54
N ILE A 82 3.70 8.31 19.21
CA ILE A 82 4.85 8.97 18.60
C ILE A 82 4.44 10.39 18.21
N ASN A 83 5.09 11.38 18.82
CA ASN A 83 5.03 12.78 18.42
C ASN A 83 5.72 12.98 17.05
N SER A 84 5.20 12.34 16.00
CA SER A 84 5.57 12.63 14.62
C SER A 84 4.49 13.54 14.02
N ASP A 85 4.95 14.74 13.66
CA ASP A 85 4.36 15.87 12.95
C ASP A 85 2.97 15.74 12.29
N GLY A 86 2.34 16.91 12.08
CA GLY A 86 0.97 17.06 11.55
C GLY A 86 0.62 16.32 10.25
N PHE A 87 1.57 15.69 9.57
CA PHE A 87 1.34 14.83 8.41
C PHE A 87 0.49 13.59 8.77
N ASN A 88 0.81 12.86 9.83
CA ASN A 88 0.02 11.68 10.25
C ASN A 88 -1.41 12.08 10.66
N GLN A 89 -1.56 13.23 11.32
CA GLN A 89 -2.87 13.79 11.69
C GLN A 89 -3.68 14.26 10.47
N GLN A 90 -3.02 14.87 9.47
CA GLN A 90 -3.66 15.26 8.22
C GLN A 90 -4.10 14.04 7.40
N LEU A 91 -3.28 12.99 7.36
CA LEU A 91 -3.62 11.70 6.75
C LEU A 91 -4.82 11.06 7.46
N GLN A 92 -4.83 11.08 8.80
CA GLN A 92 -5.98 10.61 9.58
C GLN A 92 -7.26 11.33 9.18
N ALA A 93 -7.24 12.66 9.22
CA ALA A 93 -8.40 13.48 8.87
C ALA A 93 -8.84 13.24 7.42
N PHE A 94 -7.90 13.07 6.48
CA PHE A 94 -8.20 12.76 5.09
C PHE A 94 -9.00 11.45 4.95
N TRP A 95 -8.52 10.37 5.57
CA TRP A 95 -9.18 9.06 5.50
C TRP A 95 -10.51 9.01 6.28
N GLU A 96 -10.63 9.73 7.40
CA GLU A 96 -11.90 9.87 8.13
C GLU A 96 -12.98 10.56 7.27
N ILE A 97 -12.60 11.54 6.45
CA ILE A 97 -13.53 12.25 5.53
C ILE A 97 -13.95 11.35 4.35
N GLU A 98 -13.04 10.56 3.79
CA GLU A 98 -13.33 9.67 2.65
C GLU A 98 -14.03 8.36 3.05
N THR A 99 -14.06 8.02 4.34
CA THR A 99 -14.76 6.82 4.82
C THR A 99 -16.27 7.04 4.76
N VAL A 100 -16.95 6.35 3.85
CA VAL A 100 -18.42 6.38 3.75
C VAL A 100 -19.00 5.39 4.76
N ASP A 101 -19.80 5.89 5.71
CA ASP A 101 -20.58 5.02 6.59
C ASP A 101 -21.63 4.23 5.79
N GLU A 102 -21.57 2.90 5.87
CA GLU A 102 -22.54 2.00 5.22
C GLU A 102 -23.99 2.19 5.72
N SER A 103 -24.20 3.00 6.76
CA SER A 103 -25.51 3.29 7.36
C SER A 103 -26.39 4.21 6.52
N SER A 104 -25.89 4.78 5.41
CA SER A 104 -26.65 5.69 4.53
C SER A 104 -27.14 5.03 3.24
N LYS A 105 -27.55 3.76 3.31
CA LYS A 105 -28.37 3.10 2.28
C LYS A 105 -29.85 3.09 2.68
N GLU A 106 -30.47 4.26 2.81
CA GLU A 106 -31.93 4.39 2.65
C GLU A 106 -32.22 4.48 1.15
N TYR A 107 -32.39 3.32 0.51
CA TYR A 107 -33.06 3.26 -0.78
C TYR A 107 -34.56 3.40 -0.53
N SER A 108 -35.10 4.61 -0.76
CA SER A 108 -36.53 4.83 -1.02
C SER A 108 -36.85 4.55 -2.49
#